data_AF-A0AA36JMJ2-F1
#
_entry.id   AF-A0AA36JMJ2-F1
#
_cell.length_a   1.000
_cell.length_b   1.000
_cell.length_c   1.000
_cell.angle_alpha   90.00
_cell.angle_beta   90.00
_cell.angle_gamma   90.00
#
_symmetry.space_group_name_H-M   'P 1'
#
loop_
_entity.id
_entity.type
_entity.pdbx_description
1 polymer ?
#
loop_
_entity_poly.entity_id
_entity_poly.type
_entity_poly.pdbx_seq_one_letter_code
_entity_poly.pdbx_strand_id
1 'polypeptide(L)'
;MAAWQSRRLWALALALAGLLAPFAPLFAQWQRPQVLSVRPGYRLRRREPDGEWAYGDIVQVGPSEGQVTVRWEDSEEATLVNVSSGEVELAEADAAQELLGRLAEARTSDLAEAEAEEGPDAVLFSLEDVREELEAFRWISEEVMHRRNELRDLEEENRQIREEQELARRQYEEMIEEAGSLEIWVRKRREASG
;
A
#
# COMPACT_ATOMS: atom_id res chain seq x y z
N MET A 1 -31.19 -20.91 -45.89
CA MET A 1 -31.69 -19.74 -45.13
C MET A 1 -30.78 -19.31 -43.95
N ALA A 2 -29.62 -19.93 -43.71
CA ALA A 2 -28.74 -19.57 -42.58
C ALA A 2 -27.72 -18.44 -42.88
N ALA A 3 -27.48 -18.09 -44.16
CA ALA A 3 -26.48 -17.10 -44.55
C ALA A 3 -26.92 -15.63 -44.39
N TRP A 4 -28.19 -15.39 -44.05
CA TRP A 4 -28.74 -14.04 -43.92
C TRP A 4 -28.71 -13.50 -42.48
N GLN A 5 -28.70 -14.38 -41.48
CA GLN A 5 -28.62 -13.99 -40.06
C GLN A 5 -27.19 -13.62 -39.63
N SER A 6 -26.17 -14.23 -40.23
CA SER A 6 -24.76 -13.92 -39.91
C SER A 6 -24.36 -12.50 -40.30
N ARG A 7 -24.90 -11.95 -41.40
CA ARG A 7 -24.57 -10.59 -41.86
C ARG A 7 -25.11 -9.48 -40.97
N ARG A 8 -26.23 -9.71 -40.27
CA ARG A 8 -26.80 -8.73 -39.34
C ARG A 8 -26.03 -8.66 -38.01
N LEU A 9 -25.45 -9.78 -37.56
CA LEU A 9 -24.61 -9.82 -36.37
C LEU A 9 -23.26 -9.10 -36.57
N TRP A 10 -22.67 -9.21 -37.76
CA TRP A 10 -21.44 -8.48 -38.09
C TRP A 10 -21.65 -6.96 -38.20
N ALA A 11 -22.79 -6.52 -38.73
CA ALA A 11 -23.11 -5.09 -38.82
C ALA A 11 -23.33 -4.44 -37.44
N LEU A 12 -23.90 -5.17 -36.48
CA LEU A 12 -24.06 -4.71 -35.09
C LEU A 12 -22.74 -4.67 -34.32
N ALA A 13 -21.84 -5.64 -34.56
CA ALA A 13 -20.50 -5.65 -33.96
C ALA A 13 -19.63 -4.48 -34.46
N LEU A 14 -19.72 -4.12 -35.75
CA LEU A 14 -18.99 -2.98 -36.32
C LEU A 14 -19.56 -1.63 -35.85
N ALA A 15 -20.87 -1.52 -35.61
CA ALA A 15 -21.47 -0.31 -35.04
C ALA A 15 -21.07 -0.09 -33.56
N LEU A 16 -20.90 -1.16 -32.78
CA LEU A 16 -20.37 -1.10 -31.42
C LEU A 16 -18.87 -0.77 -31.36
N ALA A 17 -18.07 -1.24 -32.32
CA ALA A 17 -16.66 -0.86 -32.43
C ALA A 17 -16.46 0.62 -32.79
N GLY A 18 -17.36 1.20 -33.59
CA GLY A 18 -17.34 2.63 -33.93
C GLY A 18 -17.70 3.57 -32.77
N LEU A 19 -18.53 3.11 -31.82
CA LEU A 19 -18.93 3.88 -30.63
C LEU A 19 -17.87 3.89 -29.51
N LEU A 20 -16.90 2.97 -29.54
CA LEU A 20 -15.77 2.93 -28.60
C LEU A 20 -14.48 3.57 -29.15
N ALA A 21 -14.44 3.90 -30.45
CA ALA A 21 -13.31 4.58 -31.07
C ALA A 21 -12.90 5.93 -30.42
N PRO A 22 -13.81 6.78 -29.88
CA PRO A 22 -13.38 8.00 -29.21
C PRO A 22 -12.88 7.78 -27.77
N PHE A 23 -13.01 6.59 -27.19
CA PHE A 23 -12.48 6.24 -25.85
C PHE A 23 -11.18 5.43 -25.89
N ALA A 24 -10.76 4.93 -27.05
CA ALA A 24 -9.46 4.30 -27.24
C ALA A 24 -8.25 5.15 -26.77
N PRO A 25 -8.22 6.50 -26.93
CA PRO A 25 -7.07 7.27 -26.47
C PRO A 25 -6.99 7.42 -24.94
N LEU A 26 -8.04 7.11 -24.17
CA LEU A 26 -8.01 7.14 -22.70
C LEU A 26 -7.45 5.85 -22.09
N PHE A 27 -7.63 4.70 -22.74
CA PHE A 27 -7.04 3.42 -22.29
C PHE A 27 -5.63 3.17 -22.85
N ALA A 28 -5.30 3.73 -24.01
CA ALA A 28 -3.93 3.67 -24.55
C ALA A 28 -2.90 4.46 -23.71
N GLN A 29 -3.36 5.31 -22.77
CA GLN A 29 -2.49 6.00 -21.82
C GLN A 29 -2.05 5.11 -20.64
N TRP A 30 -2.71 3.97 -20.44
CA TRP A 30 -2.41 3.03 -19.34
C TRP A 30 -1.40 1.93 -19.70
N GLN A 31 -0.96 1.85 -20.95
CA GLN A 31 0.02 0.85 -21.40
C GLN A 31 1.03 1.44 -22.39
N ARG A 32 1.50 2.66 -22.14
CA ARG A 32 2.91 2.87 -22.45
C ARG A 32 3.65 2.13 -21.34
N PRO A 33 4.58 1.18 -21.63
CA PRO A 33 5.62 0.93 -20.66
C PRO A 33 6.20 2.33 -20.44
N GLN A 34 5.89 2.94 -19.30
CA GLN A 34 6.68 4.05 -18.86
C GLN A 34 8.08 3.48 -18.94
N VAL A 35 8.92 4.07 -19.80
CA VAL A 35 10.35 3.99 -19.58
C VAL A 35 10.50 4.70 -18.25
N LEU A 36 10.21 3.97 -17.16
CA LEU A 36 10.30 4.42 -15.79
C LEU A 36 11.74 4.85 -15.73
N SER A 37 11.95 6.16 -15.61
CA SER A 37 13.30 6.69 -15.57
C SER A 37 13.94 6.07 -14.34
N VAL A 38 14.73 5.02 -14.55
CA VAL A 38 15.35 4.27 -13.47
C VAL A 38 16.42 5.16 -12.88
N ARG A 39 16.43 5.35 -11.57
CA ARG A 39 17.29 6.32 -10.88
C ARG A 39 18.01 5.71 -9.69
N PRO A 40 19.17 6.25 -9.30
CA PRO A 40 19.79 5.89 -8.03
C PRO A 40 18.81 6.12 -6.87
N GLY A 41 18.76 5.18 -5.92
CA GLY A 41 17.86 5.21 -4.77
C GLY A 41 16.48 4.59 -4.99
N TYR A 42 16.15 4.18 -6.22
CA TYR A 42 14.96 3.37 -6.48
C TYR A 42 15.25 1.90 -6.15
N ARG A 43 14.21 1.16 -5.77
CA ARG A 43 14.33 -0.24 -5.39
C ARG A 43 13.79 -1.15 -6.48
N LEU A 44 14.55 -2.18 -6.80
CA LEU A 44 14.15 -3.25 -7.70
C LEU A 44 13.81 -4.51 -6.90
N ARG A 45 12.93 -5.33 -7.48
CA ARG A 45 12.67 -6.69 -7.04
C ARG A 45 12.92 -7.66 -8.18
N ARG A 46 13.47 -8.83 -7.86
CA ARG A 46 13.60 -9.96 -8.78
C ARG A 46 12.93 -11.18 -8.14
N ARG A 47 12.42 -12.09 -8.96
CA ARG A 47 11.85 -13.34 -8.47
C ARG A 47 12.93 -14.42 -8.41
N GLU A 48 13.10 -15.01 -7.24
CA GLU A 48 14.08 -16.06 -7.00
C GLU A 48 13.55 -17.44 -7.44
N PRO A 49 14.41 -18.45 -7.66
CA PRO A 49 14.00 -19.79 -8.09
C PRO A 49 13.09 -20.53 -7.09
N ASP A 50 13.18 -20.20 -5.81
CA ASP A 50 12.31 -20.70 -4.74
C ASP A 50 10.93 -20.03 -4.72
N GLY A 51 10.73 -18.98 -5.53
CA GLY A 51 9.50 -18.24 -5.68
C GLY A 51 9.40 -17.00 -4.78
N GLU A 52 10.40 -16.72 -3.94
CA GLU A 52 10.47 -15.52 -3.11
C GLU A 52 10.90 -14.29 -3.92
N TRP A 53 10.69 -13.11 -3.34
CA TRP A 53 11.12 -11.84 -3.93
C TRP A 53 12.41 -11.38 -3.25
N ALA A 54 13.47 -11.22 -4.04
CA ALA A 54 14.69 -10.56 -3.60
C ALA A 54 14.66 -9.09 -4.00
N TYR A 55 15.12 -8.22 -3.11
CA TYR A 55 15.07 -6.77 -3.29
C TYR A 55 16.48 -6.19 -3.34
N GLY A 56 16.64 -5.08 -4.07
CA GLY A 56 17.93 -4.41 -4.19
C GLY A 56 17.80 -2.95 -4.59
N ASP A 57 18.75 -2.14 -4.12
CA ASP A 57 18.77 -0.70 -4.36
C ASP A 57 19.63 -0.38 -5.57
N ILE A 58 19.12 0.51 -6.43
CA ILE A 58 19.88 1.03 -7.57
C ILE A 58 20.92 2.00 -7.04
N VAL A 59 22.19 1.64 -7.19
CA VAL A 59 23.33 2.47 -6.76
C VAL A 59 23.83 3.37 -7.89
N GLN A 60 23.68 2.96 -9.14
CA GLN A 60 24.15 3.72 -10.30
C GLN A 60 23.33 3.41 -11.54
N VAL A 61 23.09 4.40 -12.39
CA VAL A 61 22.54 4.19 -13.73
C VAL A 61 23.70 4.00 -14.69
N GLY A 62 23.66 2.91 -15.45
CA GLY A 62 24.68 2.52 -16.40
C GLY A 62 24.71 3.41 -17.66
N PRO A 63 25.72 3.25 -18.51
CA PRO A 63 25.93 4.08 -19.69
C PRO A 63 24.95 3.80 -20.84
N SER A 64 24.18 2.71 -20.78
CA SER A 64 23.18 2.33 -21.78
C SER A 64 21.78 2.40 -21.19
N GLU A 65 20.78 2.77 -22.01
CA GLU A 65 19.37 2.79 -21.59
C GLU A 65 18.97 1.46 -20.95
N GLY A 66 18.36 1.54 -19.76
CA GLY A 66 17.87 0.38 -19.03
C GLY A 66 18.93 -0.42 -18.27
N GLN A 67 20.22 -0.08 -18.33
CA GLN A 67 21.25 -0.69 -17.49
C GLN A 67 21.37 0.04 -16.16
N VAL A 68 21.34 -0.69 -15.05
CA VAL A 68 21.54 -0.14 -13.72
C VAL A 68 22.38 -1.08 -12.87
N THR A 69 23.22 -0.51 -12.03
CA THR A 69 23.96 -1.24 -11.02
C THR A 69 23.09 -1.31 -9.76
N VAL A 70 22.83 -2.53 -9.29
CA VAL A 70 21.95 -2.83 -8.16
C VAL A 70 22.75 -3.51 -7.07
N ARG A 71 22.64 -3.02 -5.83
CA ARG A 71 23.12 -3.74 -4.65
C ARG A 71 21.93 -4.47 -4.04
N TRP A 72 21.96 -5.80 -4.09
CA TRP A 72 20.90 -6.63 -3.54
C TRP A 72 21.04 -6.77 -2.03
N GLU A 73 19.94 -7.03 -1.31
CA GLU A 73 20.01 -7.20 0.15
C GLU A 73 20.60 -8.55 0.56
N ASP A 74 20.49 -9.55 -0.31
CA ASP A 74 21.04 -10.90 -0.14
C ASP A 74 22.54 -10.98 -0.48
N SER A 75 23.14 -9.91 -1.01
CA SER A 75 24.50 -9.88 -1.51
C SER A 75 25.17 -8.52 -1.32
N GLU A 76 26.35 -8.49 -0.70
CA GLU A 76 27.14 -7.26 -0.58
C GLU A 76 27.66 -6.75 -1.93
N GLU A 77 27.74 -7.61 -2.95
CA GLU A 77 28.21 -7.26 -4.28
C GLU A 77 27.15 -6.54 -5.11
N ALA A 78 27.57 -5.46 -5.76
CA ALA A 78 26.73 -4.71 -6.69
C ALA A 78 26.81 -5.33 -8.09
N THR A 79 25.65 -5.60 -8.70
CA THR A 79 25.53 -6.30 -9.97
C THR A 79 24.94 -5.38 -11.04
N LEU A 80 25.43 -5.48 -12.27
CA LEU A 80 24.86 -4.75 -13.39
C LEU A 80 23.66 -5.52 -13.94
N VAL A 81 22.50 -4.89 -13.95
CA VAL A 81 21.22 -5.48 -14.32
C VAL A 81 20.57 -4.65 -15.42
N ASN A 82 19.95 -5.33 -16.38
CA ASN A 82 19.16 -4.67 -17.41
C ASN A 82 17.67 -4.73 -17.05
N VAL A 83 17.09 -3.58 -16.70
CA VAL A 83 15.68 -3.44 -16.31
C VAL A 83 14.73 -3.68 -17.50
N SER A 84 15.21 -3.50 -18.73
CA SER A 84 14.41 -3.76 -19.94
C SER A 84 14.25 -5.26 -20.27
N SER A 85 14.98 -6.14 -19.57
CA SER A 85 14.89 -7.60 -19.76
C SER A 85 13.59 -8.21 -19.23
N GLY A 86 12.89 -7.52 -18.33
CA GLY A 86 11.70 -8.03 -17.64
C GLY A 86 11.99 -9.05 -16.52
N GLU A 87 13.25 -9.38 -16.27
CA GLU A 87 13.66 -10.27 -15.16
C GLU A 87 13.62 -9.55 -13.80
N VAL A 88 13.65 -8.22 -13.83
CA VAL A 88 13.57 -7.36 -12.64
C VAL A 88 12.46 -6.34 -12.82
N GLU A 89 11.71 -6.13 -11.75
CA GLU A 89 10.63 -5.16 -11.69
C GLU A 89 11.00 -4.04 -10.72
N LEU A 90 10.53 -2.83 -10.98
CA LEU A 90 10.53 -1.79 -9.95
C LEU A 90 9.62 -2.25 -8.81
N ALA A 91 10.17 -2.27 -7.59
CA ALA A 91 9.34 -2.46 -6.41
C ALA A 91 8.33 -1.29 -6.36
N GLU A 92 7.07 -1.59 -6.04
CA GLU A 92 6.03 -0.55 -5.95
C GLU A 92 6.54 0.60 -5.08
N ALA A 93 6.56 1.78 -5.66
CA ALA A 93 7.20 2.94 -5.07
C ALA A 93 6.56 3.23 -3.70
N ASP A 94 7.36 3.15 -2.64
CA ASP A 94 7.00 3.78 -1.39
C ASP A 94 6.74 5.26 -1.69
N ALA A 95 5.59 5.79 -1.27
CA ALA A 95 5.21 7.17 -1.52
C ALA A 95 6.30 8.16 -1.04
N ALA A 96 7.08 7.76 -0.03
CA ALA A 96 8.25 8.49 0.43
C ALA A 96 9.40 8.52 -0.60
N GLN A 97 9.67 7.42 -1.31
CA GLN A 97 10.69 7.33 -2.37
C GLN A 97 10.29 8.10 -3.63
N GLU A 98 8.99 8.11 -3.97
CA GLU A 98 8.50 8.91 -5.09
C GLU A 98 8.62 10.42 -4.80
N LEU A 99 8.30 10.85 -3.58
CA LEU A 99 8.51 12.22 -3.10
C LEU A 99 9.99 12.62 -3.14
N LEU A 100 10.89 11.73 -2.72
CA LEU A 100 12.34 11.94 -2.79
C LEU A 100 12.82 12.14 -4.23
N GLY A 101 12.31 11.34 -5.16
CA GLY A 101 12.60 11.49 -6.59
C GLY A 101 12.15 12.84 -7.15
N ARG A 102 10.96 13.31 -6.77
CA ARG A 102 10.41 14.61 -7.20
C ARG A 102 11.15 15.79 -6.57
N LEU A 103 11.56 15.69 -5.30
CA LEU A 103 12.34 16.72 -4.62
C LEU A 103 13.76 16.83 -5.21
N ALA A 104 14.37 15.72 -5.61
CA ALA A 104 15.65 15.73 -6.30
C ALA A 104 15.56 16.42 -7.68
N GLU A 105 14.48 16.18 -8.44
CA GLU A 105 14.20 16.88 -9.71
C GLU A 105 14.02 18.38 -9.52
N ALA A 106 13.17 18.78 -8.57
CA ALA A 106 12.94 20.18 -8.22
C ALA A 106 14.26 20.84 -7.87
N ARG A 107 15.08 20.21 -7.01
CA ARG A 107 16.41 20.72 -6.65
C ARG A 107 17.35 20.86 -7.84
N THR A 108 17.37 19.92 -8.79
CA THR A 108 18.22 20.04 -9.99
C THR A 108 17.74 21.12 -10.96
N SER A 109 16.41 21.31 -11.06
CA SER A 109 15.82 22.40 -11.85
C SER A 109 16.10 23.75 -11.17
N ASP A 110 15.87 23.84 -9.87
CA ASP A 110 16.10 25.02 -9.05
C ASP A 110 17.59 25.36 -8.98
N LEU A 111 18.52 24.39 -9.00
CA LEU A 111 19.96 24.65 -9.09
C LEU A 111 20.35 25.24 -10.45
N ALA A 112 19.77 24.75 -11.55
CA ALA A 112 20.02 25.27 -12.89
C ALA A 112 19.43 26.67 -13.09
N GLU A 113 18.30 26.98 -12.43
CA GLU A 113 17.66 28.31 -12.42
C GLU A 113 18.34 29.29 -11.43
N ALA A 114 18.76 28.82 -10.25
CA ALA A 114 19.44 29.62 -9.24
C ALA A 114 20.88 29.98 -9.66
N GLU A 115 21.60 29.12 -10.39
CA GLU A 115 22.87 29.50 -11.02
C GLU A 115 22.69 30.60 -12.10
N ALA A 116 21.48 30.74 -12.65
CA ALA A 116 21.20 31.64 -13.76
C ALA A 116 20.68 33.02 -13.34
N GLU A 117 19.90 33.14 -12.26
CA GLU A 117 19.19 34.40 -11.95
C GLU A 117 19.62 35.17 -10.70
N GLU A 118 20.07 34.56 -9.60
CA GLU A 118 20.43 35.31 -8.38
C GLU A 118 21.52 34.59 -7.57
N GLY A 119 22.50 35.35 -7.05
CA GLY A 119 23.67 34.84 -6.34
C GLY A 119 23.39 33.92 -5.14
N PRO A 120 24.44 33.39 -4.48
CA PRO A 120 24.44 32.17 -3.63
C PRO A 120 23.63 32.21 -2.31
N ASP A 121 22.56 32.99 -2.22
CA ASP A 121 21.70 33.16 -1.05
C ASP A 121 20.32 32.48 -1.17
N ALA A 122 20.09 31.69 -2.23
CA ALA A 122 18.99 30.72 -2.22
C ALA A 122 19.34 29.66 -1.17
N VAL A 123 18.66 29.69 -0.02
CA VAL A 123 18.84 28.76 1.10
C VAL A 123 18.53 27.34 0.63
N LEU A 124 19.53 26.69 0.06
CA LEU A 124 19.54 25.28 -0.24
C LEU A 124 19.71 24.58 1.11
N PHE A 125 18.62 24.02 1.64
CA PHE A 125 18.73 23.03 2.71
C PHE A 125 19.83 22.04 2.33
N SER A 126 20.76 21.82 3.25
CA SER A 126 21.83 20.88 2.98
C SER A 126 21.21 19.50 2.77
N LEU A 127 21.85 18.66 1.95
CA LEU A 127 21.35 17.29 1.74
C LEU A 127 21.25 16.51 3.07
N GLU A 128 22.10 16.88 4.03
CA GLU A 128 22.08 16.31 5.38
C GLU A 128 20.81 16.72 6.14
N ASP A 129 20.41 17.99 6.09
CA ASP A 129 19.18 18.47 6.74
C ASP A 129 17.94 17.77 6.17
N VAL A 130 17.88 17.62 4.85
CA VAL A 130 16.79 16.90 4.19
C VAL A 130 16.77 15.42 4.61
N ARG A 131 17.94 14.80 4.78
CA ARG A 131 18.06 13.41 5.25
C ARG A 131 17.58 13.26 6.69
N GLU A 132 17.99 14.17 7.58
CA GLU A 132 17.57 14.17 8.98
C GLU A 132 16.05 14.35 9.12
N GLU A 133 15.46 15.26 8.34
CA GLU A 133 14.00 15.47 8.32
C GLU A 133 13.25 14.21 7.83
N LEU A 134 13.77 13.51 6.82
CA LEU A 134 13.16 12.28 6.34
C LEU A 134 13.29 11.13 7.33
N GLU A 135 14.42 11.03 8.02
CA GLU A 135 14.59 10.07 9.12
C GLU A 135 13.61 10.36 10.26
N ALA A 136 13.37 11.64 10.56
CA ALA A 136 12.35 12.06 11.51
C ALA A 136 10.93 11.70 11.03
N PHE A 137 10.60 11.92 9.76
CA PHE A 137 9.31 11.50 9.19
C PHE A 137 9.13 9.99 9.21
N ARG A 138 10.18 9.21 8.93
CA ARG A 138 10.13 7.74 9.02
C ARG A 138 9.81 7.31 10.44
N TRP A 139 10.50 7.87 11.43
CA TRP A 139 10.25 7.59 12.84
C TRP A 139 8.81 7.93 13.26
N ILE A 140 8.29 9.10 12.85
CA ILE A 140 6.90 9.50 13.12
C ILE A 140 5.92 8.51 12.48
N SER A 141 6.17 8.08 11.25
CA SER A 141 5.31 7.13 10.54
C SER A 141 5.27 5.76 11.24
N GLU A 142 6.43 5.27 11.67
CA GLU A 142 6.54 4.04 12.46
C GLU A 142 5.79 4.16 13.80
N GLU A 143 5.94 5.28 14.52
CA GLU A 143 5.22 5.54 15.77
C GLU A 143 3.70 5.60 15.55
N VAL A 144 3.23 6.24 14.49
CA VAL A 144 1.80 6.30 14.15
C VAL A 144 1.25 4.89 13.87
N MET A 145 1.99 4.06 13.13
CA MET A 145 1.59 2.68 12.85
C MET A 145 1.58 1.83 14.13
N HIS A 146 2.57 2.01 15.01
CA HIS A 146 2.61 1.36 16.31
C HIS A 146 1.39 1.73 17.16
N ARG A 147 1.10 3.04 17.30
CA ARG A 147 -0.07 3.55 18.03
C ARG A 147 -1.40 3.06 17.46
N ARG A 148 -1.50 2.95 16.13
CA ARG A 148 -2.68 2.40 15.48
C ARG A 148 -2.90 0.93 15.84
N ASN A 149 -1.83 0.14 15.92
CA ASN A 149 -1.92 -1.24 16.35
C ASN A 149 -2.31 -1.36 17.82
N GLU A 150 -1.71 -0.55 18.71
CA GLU A 150 -2.11 -0.48 20.14
C GLU A 150 -3.60 -0.16 20.30
N LEU A 151 -4.12 0.82 19.55
CA LEU A 151 -5.54 1.17 19.58
C LEU A 151 -6.43 0.01 19.13
N ARG A 152 -6.03 -0.71 18.07
CA ARG A 152 -6.78 -1.87 17.60
C ARG A 152 -6.83 -2.98 18.66
N ASP A 153 -5.71 -3.22 19.34
CA ASP A 153 -5.63 -4.23 20.39
C ASP A 153 -6.48 -3.83 21.62
N LEU A 154 -6.48 -2.54 21.99
CA LEU A 154 -7.34 -2.01 23.05
C LEU A 154 -8.84 -2.02 22.68
N GLU A 155 -9.19 -1.84 21.41
CA GLU A 155 -10.56 -1.98 20.92
C GLU A 155 -11.04 -3.43 21.02
N GLU A 156 -10.16 -4.38 20.66
CA GLU A 156 -10.40 -5.80 20.79
C GLU A 156 -10.59 -6.21 22.27
N GLU A 157 -9.69 -5.77 23.16
CA GLU A 157 -9.78 -6.02 24.59
C GLU A 157 -11.07 -5.42 25.20
N ASN A 158 -11.42 -4.18 24.83
CA ASN A 158 -12.68 -3.58 25.27
C ASN A 158 -13.91 -4.36 24.79
N ARG A 159 -13.87 -4.93 23.58
CA ARG A 159 -14.96 -5.76 23.07
C ARG A 159 -15.11 -7.02 23.92
N GLN A 160 -14.01 -7.70 24.22
CA GLN A 160 -14.00 -8.91 25.05
C GLN A 160 -14.55 -8.63 26.45
N ILE A 161 -14.10 -7.54 27.10
CA ILE A 161 -14.59 -7.14 28.42
C ILE A 161 -16.10 -6.90 28.41
N ARG A 162 -16.64 -6.27 27.35
CA ARG A 162 -18.09 -6.04 27.23
C ARG A 162 -18.85 -7.36 27.06
N GLU A 163 -18.33 -8.28 26.26
CA GLU A 163 -18.92 -9.62 26.09
C GLU A 163 -18.93 -10.39 27.41
N GLU A 164 -17.85 -10.34 28.18
CA GLU A 164 -17.77 -10.93 29.52
C GLU A 164 -18.77 -10.31 30.49
N GLN A 165 -18.90 -8.98 30.49
CA GLN A 165 -19.87 -8.27 31.33
C GLN A 165 -21.30 -8.64 30.97
N GLU A 166 -21.63 -8.75 29.67
CA GLU A 166 -22.95 -9.19 29.23
C GLU A 166 -23.23 -10.64 29.64
N LEU A 167 -22.24 -11.53 29.50
CA LEU A 167 -22.38 -12.92 29.90
C LEU A 167 -22.61 -13.03 31.41
N ALA A 168 -21.79 -12.37 32.21
CA ALA A 168 -21.94 -12.34 33.67
C ALA A 168 -23.30 -11.78 34.06
N ARG A 169 -23.75 -10.69 33.43
CA ARG A 169 -25.06 -10.11 33.68
C ARG A 169 -26.19 -11.11 33.40
N ARG A 170 -26.16 -11.82 32.27
CA ARG A 170 -27.17 -12.84 31.93
C ARG A 170 -27.20 -13.97 32.97
N GLN A 171 -26.03 -14.46 33.39
CA GLN A 171 -25.92 -15.49 34.43
C GLN A 171 -26.51 -15.02 35.77
N TYR A 172 -26.26 -13.77 36.15
CA TYR A 172 -26.85 -13.19 37.36
C TYR A 172 -28.38 -13.03 37.25
N GLU A 173 -28.90 -12.59 36.10
CA GLU A 173 -30.34 -12.49 35.86
C GLU A 173 -31.02 -13.87 35.96
N GLU A 174 -30.43 -14.91 35.37
CA GLU A 174 -30.92 -16.29 35.44
C GLU A 174 -30.92 -16.82 36.89
N MET A 175 -29.83 -16.63 37.64
CA MET A 175 -29.78 -17.01 39.04
C MET A 175 -30.85 -16.32 39.90
N ILE A 176 -31.12 -15.04 39.65
CA ILE A 176 -32.16 -14.29 40.36
C ILE A 176 -33.55 -14.84 40.02
N GLU A 177 -33.81 -15.14 38.75
CA GLU A 177 -35.07 -15.73 38.30
C GLU A 177 -35.31 -17.11 38.93
N GLU A 178 -34.29 -17.98 38.93
CA GLU A 178 -34.34 -19.29 39.57
C GLU A 178 -34.61 -19.16 41.08
N ALA A 179 -33.89 -18.28 41.78
CA ALA A 179 -34.09 -18.03 43.20
C ALA A 179 -35.50 -17.53 43.52
N GLY A 180 -36.04 -16.59 42.72
CA GLY A 180 -37.40 -16.09 42.87
C GLY A 180 -38.45 -17.18 42.60
N SER A 181 -38.23 -18.04 41.60
CA SER A 181 -39.12 -19.17 41.30
C SER A 181 -39.17 -20.19 42.44
N LEU A 182 -38.03 -20.46 43.07
CA LEU A 182 -37.90 -21.34 44.23
C LEU A 182 -38.63 -20.76 45.45
N GLU A 183 -38.49 -19.46 45.71
CA GLU A 183 -39.19 -18.79 46.81
C GLU A 183 -40.72 -18.88 46.67
N ILE A 184 -41.24 -18.64 45.47
CA ILE A 184 -42.66 -18.78 45.15
C ILE A 184 -43.13 -20.22 45.37
N TRP A 185 -42.34 -21.20 44.92
CA TRP A 185 -42.66 -22.62 45.08
C TRP A 185 -42.69 -23.04 46.56
N VAL A 186 -41.69 -22.64 47.35
CA VAL A 186 -41.61 -22.91 48.79
C VAL A 186 -42.81 -22.28 49.52
N ARG A 187 -43.19 -21.05 49.17
CA ARG A 187 -44.35 -20.37 49.77
C ARG A 187 -45.65 -21.13 49.50
N LYS A 188 -45.92 -21.49 48.24
CA LYS A 188 -47.09 -22.28 47.84
C LYS A 188 -47.15 -23.63 48.57
N ARG A 189 -46.01 -24.29 48.76
CA ARG A 189 -45.94 -25.57 49.46
C ARG A 189 -46.27 -25.45 50.95
N ARG A 190 -45.85 -24.36 51.60
CA ARG A 190 -46.20 -24.07 53.01
C ARG A 190 -47.70 -23.79 53.15
N GLU A 191 -48.28 -22.99 52.26
CA GLU A 191 -49.72 -22.68 52.25
C GLU A 191 -50.59 -23.93 52.03
N ALA A 192 -50.11 -24.93 51.28
CA ALA A 192 -50.84 -26.18 51.06
C ALA A 192 -50.72 -27.21 52.20
N SER A 193 -49.80 -27.00 53.15
CA SER A 193 -49.50 -27.96 54.23
C SER A 193 -49.96 -27.52 55.62
N GLY A 194 -50.50 -26.30 55.73
CA GLY A 194 -51.07 -25.73 56.96
C GLY A 194 -52.58 -25.60 56.85
#